data_AF-A0A2S9FCI9-F1
#
_entry.id   AF-A0A2S9FCI9-F1
#
_cell.length_a   1.000
_cell.length_b   1.000
_cell.length_c   1.000
_cell.angle_alpha   90.00
_cell.angle_beta   90.00
_cell.angle_gamma   90.00
#
_symmetry.space_group_name_H-M   'P 1'
#
loop_
_entity.id
_entity.type
_entity.pdbx_description
1 polymer ?
#
loop_
_entity_poly.entity_id
_entity_poly.type
_entity_poly.pdbx_seq_one_letter_code
_entity_poly.pdbx_strand_id
1 'polypeptide(L)'
;MQASNISSSDVAHLVDRQPSVTPERLIAQLIPPPTFADVSFDSYRPDPAEPSQSAAVQTCRKFAEQAVQRRAGKKKLFGKREVLPGVGIYLDGGFGVGKTHLLASSYYAVGGSEFPRAFATFGELTQLAGVFGFVECIELLSDYVLLCIDEFELDDPGNTTLISRLLSA
;
A
#
# COMPACT_ATOMS: atom_id res chain seq x y z
N MET A 1 27.92 -48.43 -31.57
CA MET A 1 27.20 -47.96 -30.37
C MET A 1 28.14 -47.05 -29.58
N GLN A 2 27.93 -45.74 -29.65
CA GLN A 2 28.53 -44.78 -28.71
C GLN A 2 27.39 -44.30 -27.81
N ALA A 3 27.50 -44.58 -26.52
CA ALA A 3 26.60 -44.05 -25.52
C ALA A 3 27.02 -42.62 -25.19
N SER A 4 26.15 -41.66 -25.46
CA SER A 4 26.28 -40.27 -25.09
C SER A 4 26.10 -40.12 -23.57
N ASN A 5 27.13 -39.64 -22.88
CA ASN A 5 27.03 -39.20 -21.48
C ASN A 5 26.21 -37.90 -21.43
N ILE A 6 25.10 -37.92 -20.69
CA ILE A 6 24.32 -36.73 -20.34
C ILE A 6 24.98 -36.14 -19.08
N SER A 7 25.58 -34.95 -19.18
CA SER A 7 26.10 -34.24 -18.01
C SER A 7 24.94 -33.73 -17.15
N SER A 8 24.92 -34.10 -15.87
CA SER A 8 24.05 -33.47 -14.87
C SER A 8 24.39 -31.98 -14.79
N SER A 9 23.45 -31.12 -15.17
CA SER A 9 23.57 -29.69 -14.93
C SER A 9 23.61 -29.43 -13.42
N ASP A 10 24.67 -28.78 -12.94
CA ASP A 10 24.84 -28.37 -11.54
C ASP A 10 23.65 -27.53 -11.07
N VAL A 11 22.87 -28.07 -10.13
CA VAL A 11 21.79 -27.34 -9.46
C VAL A 11 22.41 -26.45 -8.40
N ALA A 12 22.38 -25.13 -8.60
CA ALA A 12 22.95 -24.16 -7.64
C ALA A 12 22.24 -24.23 -6.27
N HIS A 13 23.02 -24.22 -5.18
CA HIS A 13 22.47 -24.26 -3.82
C HIS A 13 21.86 -22.92 -3.41
N LEU A 14 20.75 -22.97 -2.64
CA LEU A 14 20.09 -21.77 -2.12
C LEU A 14 21.00 -20.96 -1.18
N VAL A 15 21.90 -21.63 -0.45
CA VAL A 15 22.82 -21.00 0.52
C VAL A 15 23.90 -20.14 -0.15
N ASP A 16 24.16 -20.35 -1.43
CA ASP A 16 25.15 -19.59 -2.19
C ASP A 16 24.54 -18.32 -2.83
N ARG A 17 23.24 -18.09 -2.67
CA ARG A 17 22.56 -16.91 -3.21
C ARG A 17 22.73 -15.71 -2.28
N GLN A 18 23.22 -14.60 -2.83
CA GLN A 18 23.26 -13.30 -2.17
C GLN A 18 22.31 -12.34 -2.88
N PRO A 19 21.01 -12.33 -2.54
CA PRO A 19 20.08 -11.38 -3.12
C PRO A 19 20.43 -9.96 -2.65
N SER A 20 20.61 -9.04 -3.59
CA SER A 20 20.62 -7.62 -3.33
C SER A 20 19.26 -7.03 -3.71
N VAL A 21 18.74 -6.17 -2.85
CA VAL A 21 17.48 -5.47 -3.09
C VAL A 21 17.77 -3.98 -3.01
N THR A 22 17.46 -3.26 -4.08
CA THR A 22 17.63 -1.81 -4.09
C THR A 22 16.38 -1.12 -3.51
N PRO A 23 16.55 0.07 -2.92
CA PRO A 23 15.47 1.00 -2.61
C PRO A 23 14.33 1.05 -3.63
N GLU A 24 14.65 1.26 -4.90
CA GLU A 24 13.69 1.40 -5.99
C GLU A 24 12.88 0.12 -6.18
N ARG A 25 13.52 -1.03 -5.97
CA ARG A 25 12.87 -2.34 -6.09
C ARG A 25 11.94 -2.62 -4.93
N LEU A 26 12.21 -2.12 -3.72
CA LEU A 26 11.28 -2.20 -2.60
C LEU A 26 10.05 -1.33 -2.86
N ILE A 27 10.27 -0.10 -3.31
CA ILE A 27 9.19 0.84 -3.63
C ILE A 27 8.30 0.33 -4.76
N ALA A 28 8.89 -0.25 -5.81
CA ALA A 28 8.14 -0.81 -6.93
C ALA A 28 7.23 -2.00 -6.54
N GLN A 29 7.45 -2.60 -5.38
CA GLN A 29 6.63 -3.70 -4.85
C GLN A 29 5.46 -3.23 -3.99
N LEU A 30 5.34 -1.92 -3.74
CA LEU A 30 4.24 -1.34 -2.96
C LEU A 30 2.94 -1.27 -3.79
N ILE A 31 2.48 -2.43 -4.26
CA ILE A 31 1.30 -2.64 -5.09
C ILE A 31 0.41 -3.75 -4.48
N PRO A 32 -0.90 -3.76 -4.75
CA PRO A 32 -1.77 -4.83 -4.26
C PRO A 32 -1.31 -6.22 -4.75
N PRO A 33 -1.53 -7.28 -3.96
CA PRO A 33 -1.22 -8.65 -4.38
C PRO A 33 -1.95 -9.02 -5.68
N PRO A 34 -1.37 -9.89 -6.54
CA PRO A 34 -1.96 -10.24 -7.84
C PRO A 34 -3.40 -10.77 -7.79
N THR A 35 -3.80 -11.40 -6.70
CA THR A 35 -5.18 -11.85 -6.45
C THR A 35 -6.19 -10.72 -6.39
N PHE A 36 -5.75 -9.49 -6.11
CA PHE A 36 -6.57 -8.29 -6.07
C PHE A 36 -6.38 -7.38 -7.28
N ALA A 37 -5.67 -7.83 -8.34
CA ALA A 37 -5.30 -6.99 -9.47
C ALA A 37 -6.49 -6.28 -10.16
N ASP A 38 -7.64 -6.95 -10.21
CA ASP A 38 -8.83 -6.52 -10.96
C ASP A 38 -10.00 -6.09 -10.05
N VAL A 39 -9.74 -5.84 -8.76
CA VAL A 39 -10.82 -5.45 -7.83
C VAL A 39 -11.19 -3.98 -7.95
N SER A 40 -12.45 -3.70 -7.65
CA SER A 40 -12.97 -2.35 -7.52
C SER A 40 -14.05 -2.32 -6.44
N PHE A 41 -14.48 -1.11 -6.08
CA PHE A 41 -15.64 -0.95 -5.20
C PHE A 41 -16.90 -1.61 -5.75
N ASP A 42 -17.04 -1.72 -7.08
CA ASP A 42 -18.21 -2.31 -7.74
C ASP A 42 -18.16 -3.84 -7.74
N SER A 43 -16.97 -4.45 -7.62
CA SER A 43 -16.82 -5.90 -7.49
C SER A 43 -16.90 -6.40 -6.04
N TYR A 44 -16.94 -5.50 -5.06
CA TYR A 44 -17.17 -5.87 -3.66
C TYR A 44 -18.62 -6.32 -3.46
N ARG A 45 -18.82 -7.48 -2.83
CA ARG A 45 -20.14 -8.04 -2.54
C ARG A 45 -20.42 -7.96 -1.05
N PRO A 46 -21.14 -6.93 -0.57
CA PRO A 46 -21.49 -6.84 0.84
C PRO A 46 -22.48 -7.95 1.22
N ASP A 47 -22.32 -8.49 2.41
CA ASP A 47 -23.33 -9.36 3.02
C ASP A 47 -24.60 -8.53 3.33
N PRO A 48 -25.78 -8.90 2.80
CA PRO A 48 -27.04 -8.20 3.10
C PRO A 48 -27.40 -8.17 4.59
N ALA A 49 -26.88 -9.11 5.39
CA ALA A 49 -27.07 -9.13 6.84
C ALA A 49 -26.16 -8.14 7.58
N GLU A 50 -25.15 -7.57 6.91
CA GLU A 50 -24.17 -6.65 7.50
C GLU A 50 -24.15 -5.30 6.77
N PRO A 51 -25.10 -4.38 7.08
CA PRO A 51 -25.16 -3.06 6.46
C PRO A 51 -23.87 -2.22 6.59
N SER A 52 -23.07 -2.50 7.62
CA SER A 52 -21.76 -1.89 7.87
C SER A 52 -20.79 -2.08 6.69
N GLN A 53 -20.85 -3.21 5.98
CA GLN A 53 -20.01 -3.48 4.81
C GLN A 53 -20.35 -2.54 3.64
N SER A 54 -21.65 -2.33 3.39
CA SER A 54 -22.09 -1.36 2.37
C SER A 54 -21.70 0.07 2.74
N ALA A 55 -21.79 0.43 4.03
CA ALA A 55 -21.34 1.72 4.52
C ALA A 55 -19.81 1.91 4.36
N ALA A 56 -19.03 0.85 4.59
CA ALA A 56 -17.58 0.86 4.38
C ALA A 56 -17.21 1.12 2.92
N VAL A 57 -17.88 0.48 1.96
CA VAL A 57 -17.69 0.74 0.51
C VAL A 57 -17.88 2.21 0.18
N GLN A 58 -18.99 2.80 0.63
CA GLN A 58 -19.29 4.22 0.35
C GLN A 58 -18.27 5.16 1.01
N THR A 59 -17.84 4.82 2.22
CA THR A 59 -16.85 5.59 2.97
C THR A 59 -15.48 5.56 2.29
N CYS A 60 -15.01 4.37 1.85
CA CYS A 60 -13.77 4.23 1.09
C CYS A 60 -13.82 4.95 -0.26
N ARG A 61 -14.95 4.88 -0.99
CA ARG A 61 -15.11 5.60 -2.26
C ARG A 61 -14.96 7.10 -2.08
N LYS A 62 -15.69 7.67 -1.13
CA LYS A 62 -15.60 9.10 -0.80
C LYS A 62 -14.20 9.50 -0.35
N PHE A 63 -13.53 8.64 0.40
CA PHE A 63 -12.16 8.88 0.85
C PHE A 63 -11.16 8.94 -0.30
N ALA A 64 -11.22 8.00 -1.24
CA ALA A 64 -10.35 7.98 -2.41
C ALA A 64 -10.47 9.28 -3.22
N GLU A 65 -11.70 9.75 -3.46
CA GLU A 65 -11.96 11.05 -4.11
C GLU A 65 -11.37 12.22 -3.32
N GLN A 66 -11.59 12.23 -2.01
CA GLN A 66 -11.09 13.28 -1.13
C GLN A 66 -9.56 13.31 -1.03
N ALA A 67 -8.89 12.16 -1.06
CA ALA A 67 -7.45 12.05 -1.01
C ALA A 67 -6.82 12.78 -2.22
N VAL A 68 -7.33 12.51 -3.42
CA VAL A 68 -6.89 13.18 -4.65
C VAL A 68 -7.16 14.69 -4.60
N GLN A 69 -8.35 15.11 -4.16
CA GLN A 69 -8.70 16.53 -4.05
C GLN A 69 -7.80 17.28 -3.05
N ARG A 70 -7.49 16.66 -1.91
CA ARG A 70 -6.62 17.26 -0.87
C ARG A 70 -5.18 17.39 -1.35
N ARG A 71 -4.66 16.34 -2.03
CA ARG A 71 -3.31 16.36 -2.61
C ARG A 71 -3.17 17.37 -3.74
N ALA A 72 -4.18 17.51 -4.58
CA ALA A 72 -4.21 18.55 -5.63
C ALA A 72 -4.21 19.98 -5.07
N GLY A 73 -4.65 20.15 -3.81
CA GLY A 73 -4.64 21.40 -3.08
C GLY A 73 -5.60 22.47 -3.62
N LYS A 74 -5.70 23.59 -2.90
CA LYS A 74 -6.53 24.73 -3.33
C LYS A 74 -5.69 25.78 -4.03
N LYS A 75 -6.16 26.29 -5.17
CA LYS A 75 -5.55 27.45 -5.85
C LYS A 75 -5.75 28.69 -4.98
N LYS A 76 -4.66 29.34 -4.55
CA LYS A 76 -4.70 30.68 -3.96
C LYS A 76 -4.69 31.72 -5.07
N LEU A 77 -5.48 32.79 -4.92
CA LEU A 77 -5.67 33.83 -5.95
C LEU A 77 -4.39 34.57 -6.36
N PHE A 78 -3.28 34.43 -5.63
CA PHE A 78 -1.98 35.02 -5.97
C PHE A 78 -0.77 34.17 -5.49
N GLY A 79 -0.88 32.84 -5.43
CA GLY A 79 0.21 32.02 -4.88
C GLY A 79 0.20 30.54 -5.27
N LYS A 80 1.25 29.82 -4.82
CA LYS A 80 1.37 28.36 -4.98
C LYS A 80 0.15 27.65 -4.35
N ARG A 81 -0.25 26.52 -4.95
CA ARG A 81 -1.31 25.64 -4.40
C ARG A 81 -0.90 25.17 -3.00
N GLU A 82 -1.83 25.23 -2.07
CA GLU A 82 -1.65 24.72 -0.71
C GLU A 82 -2.27 23.32 -0.62
N VAL A 83 -1.43 22.33 -0.31
CA VAL A 83 -1.86 20.96 -0.01
C VAL A 83 -2.64 20.97 1.30
N LEU A 84 -3.79 20.30 1.33
CA LEU A 84 -4.61 20.21 2.53
C LEU A 84 -4.11 19.08 3.45
N PRO A 85 -4.32 19.17 4.78
CA PRO A 85 -3.93 18.10 5.70
C PRO A 85 -4.47 16.73 5.30
N GLY A 86 -3.64 15.70 5.47
CA GLY A 86 -4.02 14.32 5.25
C GLY A 86 -5.20 13.88 6.13
N VAL A 87 -5.89 12.84 5.69
CA VAL A 87 -6.92 12.16 6.47
C VAL A 87 -6.69 10.65 6.39
N GLY A 88 -7.13 9.92 7.41
CA GLY A 88 -7.05 8.46 7.46
C GLY A 88 -8.42 7.81 7.65
N ILE A 89 -8.52 6.55 7.24
CA ILE A 89 -9.62 5.64 7.60
C ILE A 89 -9.00 4.37 8.14
N TYR A 90 -9.59 3.85 9.21
CA TYR A 90 -9.28 2.54 9.76
C TYR A 90 -10.45 1.59 9.48
N LEU A 91 -10.17 0.47 8.81
CA LEU A 91 -11.16 -0.55 8.51
C LEU A 91 -11.12 -1.63 9.59
N ASP A 92 -12.04 -1.56 10.53
CA ASP A 92 -12.21 -2.57 11.58
C ASP A 92 -13.27 -3.61 11.17
N GLY A 93 -12.97 -4.89 11.39
CA GLY A 93 -13.87 -5.98 11.05
C GLY A 93 -13.20 -7.35 11.09
N GLY A 94 -14.04 -8.40 11.14
CA GLY A 94 -13.59 -9.79 11.24
C GLY A 94 -12.78 -10.30 10.05
N PHE A 95 -12.36 -11.56 10.11
CA PHE A 95 -11.68 -12.24 9.02
C PHE A 95 -12.61 -12.44 7.82
N GLY A 96 -12.07 -12.34 6.61
CA GLY A 96 -12.81 -12.64 5.38
C GLY A 96 -13.88 -11.63 4.95
N VAL A 97 -14.12 -10.55 5.70
CA VAL A 97 -15.13 -9.52 5.35
C VAL A 97 -14.72 -8.59 4.19
N GLY A 98 -13.55 -8.83 3.59
CA GLY A 98 -13.06 -8.10 2.41
C GLY A 98 -12.37 -6.76 2.69
N LYS A 99 -11.71 -6.60 3.84
CA LYS A 99 -10.90 -5.41 4.15
C LYS A 99 -9.83 -5.13 3.08
N THR A 100 -9.03 -6.14 2.74
CA THR A 100 -8.02 -6.07 1.67
C THR A 100 -8.62 -5.70 0.33
N HIS A 101 -9.83 -6.21 0.01
CA HIS A 101 -10.55 -5.82 -1.20
C HIS A 101 -10.84 -4.33 -1.23
N LEU A 102 -11.31 -3.74 -0.12
CA LEU A 102 -11.59 -2.31 -0.02
C LEU A 102 -10.33 -1.45 -0.10
N LEU A 103 -9.22 -1.91 0.52
CA LEU A 103 -7.92 -1.24 0.40
C LEU A 103 -7.42 -1.25 -1.05
N ALA A 104 -7.40 -2.40 -1.71
CA ALA A 104 -6.98 -2.52 -3.10
C ALA A 104 -7.90 -1.74 -4.05
N SER A 105 -9.22 -1.75 -3.80
CA SER A 105 -10.18 -0.93 -4.56
C SER A 105 -9.88 0.57 -4.43
N SER A 106 -9.50 1.03 -3.23
CA SER A 106 -9.09 2.43 -2.99
C SER A 106 -7.80 2.76 -3.74
N TYR A 107 -6.82 1.85 -3.72
CA TYR A 107 -5.58 1.97 -4.49
C TYR A 107 -5.84 2.15 -5.99
N TYR A 108 -6.69 1.31 -6.60
CA TYR A 108 -6.99 1.44 -8.02
C TYR A 108 -7.84 2.67 -8.34
N ALA A 109 -8.77 3.06 -7.46
CA ALA A 109 -9.63 4.22 -7.66
C ALA A 109 -8.85 5.55 -7.76
N VAL A 110 -7.74 5.69 -7.03
CA VAL A 110 -6.87 6.88 -7.13
C VAL A 110 -5.83 6.79 -8.26
N GLY A 111 -5.80 5.67 -8.98
CA GLY A 111 -4.75 5.35 -9.93
C GLY A 111 -4.70 6.22 -11.19
N GLY A 112 -5.78 6.94 -11.49
CA GLY A 112 -5.83 7.94 -12.56
C GLY A 112 -5.29 9.32 -12.18
N SER A 113 -4.82 9.52 -10.95
CA SER A 113 -4.20 10.79 -10.53
C SER A 113 -2.72 10.87 -10.93
N GLU A 114 -2.18 12.09 -10.98
CA GLU A 114 -0.75 12.34 -11.26
C GLU A 114 0.18 12.05 -10.07
N PHE A 115 -0.39 11.70 -8.92
CA PHE A 115 0.33 11.51 -7.66
C PHE A 115 0.62 10.02 -7.39
N PRO A 116 1.76 9.69 -6.75
CA PRO A 116 2.10 8.31 -6.46
C PRO A 116 1.19 7.72 -5.38
N ARG A 117 0.97 6.41 -5.46
CA ARG A 117 0.13 5.63 -4.53
C ARG A 117 0.85 4.33 -4.17
N ALA A 118 0.63 3.85 -2.96
CA ALA A 118 1.28 2.67 -2.43
C ALA A 118 0.25 1.76 -1.76
N PHE A 119 0.50 0.46 -1.86
CA PHE A 119 -0.15 -0.57 -1.09
C PHE A 119 0.94 -1.44 -0.46
N ALA A 120 0.91 -1.61 0.85
CA ALA A 120 1.88 -2.42 1.58
C ALA A 120 1.18 -3.18 2.68
N THR A 121 1.69 -4.36 3.06
CA THR A 121 1.43 -4.87 4.40
C THR A 121 2.17 -4.03 5.43
N PHE A 122 1.75 -4.10 6.69
CA PHE A 122 2.46 -3.44 7.78
C PHE A 122 3.92 -3.93 7.88
N GLY A 123 4.14 -5.23 7.73
CA GLY A 123 5.48 -5.82 7.72
C GLY A 123 6.38 -5.33 6.58
N GLU A 124 5.82 -5.07 5.40
CA GLU A 124 6.57 -4.47 4.28
C GLU A 124 6.95 -3.01 4.58
N LEU A 125 6.04 -2.26 5.21
CA LEU A 125 6.29 -0.87 5.60
C LEU A 125 7.39 -0.76 6.67
N THR A 126 7.42 -1.66 7.66
CA THR A 126 8.49 -1.69 8.68
C THR A 126 9.83 -2.13 8.09
N GLN A 127 9.83 -3.10 7.17
CA GLN A 127 11.03 -3.47 6.42
C GLN A 127 11.57 -2.28 5.60
N LEU A 128 10.69 -1.52 4.96
CA LEU A 128 11.06 -0.30 4.25
C LEU A 128 11.73 0.70 5.21
N ALA A 129 11.11 0.98 6.35
CA ALA A 129 11.70 1.87 7.36
C ALA A 129 13.05 1.35 7.89
N GLY A 130 13.22 0.03 8.02
CA GLY A 130 14.47 -0.59 8.43
C GLY A 130 15.60 -0.45 7.40
N VAL A 131 15.28 -0.45 6.11
CA VAL A 131 16.27 -0.27 5.02
C VAL A 131 16.65 1.19 4.82
N PHE A 132 15.66 2.10 4.82
CA PHE A 132 15.86 3.51 4.50
C PHE A 132 16.22 4.37 5.69
N GLY A 133 15.83 3.96 6.90
CA GLY A 133 15.72 4.86 8.04
C GLY A 133 14.31 5.46 8.14
N PHE A 134 13.90 5.81 9.35
CA PHE A 134 12.55 6.30 9.62
C PHE A 134 12.27 7.64 8.91
N VAL A 135 13.22 8.57 8.95
CA VAL A 135 13.01 9.93 8.42
C VAL A 135 12.85 9.88 6.91
N GLU A 136 13.76 9.21 6.23
CA GLU A 136 13.78 9.05 4.78
C GLU A 136 12.55 8.29 4.28
N CYS A 137 12.10 7.27 5.02
CA CYS A 137 10.86 6.54 4.73
C CYS A 137 9.62 7.43 4.83
N ILE A 138 9.53 8.25 5.90
CA ILE A 138 8.42 9.21 6.08
C ILE A 138 8.44 10.27 4.98
N GLU A 139 9.60 10.86 4.67
CA GLU A 139 9.73 11.86 3.60
C GLU A 139 9.28 11.28 2.26
N LEU A 140 9.76 10.10 1.90
CA LEU A 140 9.36 9.40 0.69
C LEU A 140 7.84 9.17 0.63
N LEU A 141 7.25 8.61 1.68
CA LEU A 141 5.82 8.25 1.69
C LEU A 141 4.90 9.47 1.86
N SER A 142 5.41 10.57 2.42
CA SER A 142 4.67 11.84 2.52
C SER A 142 4.30 12.41 1.16
N ASP A 143 4.99 11.99 0.09
CA ASP A 143 4.69 12.42 -1.28
C ASP A 143 3.56 11.64 -1.96
N TYR A 144 3.03 10.62 -1.31
CA TYR A 144 1.99 9.76 -1.86
C TYR A 144 0.61 10.37 -1.63
N VAL A 145 -0.29 10.23 -2.60
CA VAL A 145 -1.71 10.60 -2.44
C VAL A 145 -2.45 9.61 -1.55
N LEU A 146 -1.97 8.36 -1.52
CA LEU A 146 -2.59 7.27 -0.78
C LEU A 146 -1.52 6.24 -0.41
N LEU A 147 -1.52 5.85 0.87
CA LEU A 147 -0.82 4.69 1.39
C LEU A 147 -1.85 3.74 2.00
N CYS A 148 -2.08 2.61 1.34
CA CYS A 148 -2.88 1.51 1.89
C CYS A 148 -1.96 0.63 2.72
N ILE A 149 -2.34 0.38 3.97
CA ILE A 149 -1.61 -0.49 4.90
C ILE A 149 -2.53 -1.65 5.25
N ASP A 150 -2.20 -2.85 4.76
CA ASP A 150 -2.90 -4.09 5.13
C ASP A 150 -2.20 -4.75 6.33
N GLU A 151 -2.87 -5.72 6.95
CA GLU A 151 -2.31 -6.53 8.06
C GLU A 151 -1.67 -5.67 9.16
N PHE A 152 -2.40 -4.66 9.62
CA PHE A 152 -1.91 -3.69 10.60
C PHE A 152 -1.65 -4.34 11.98
N GLU A 153 -0.39 -4.33 12.41
CA GLU A 153 0.06 -4.95 13.67
C GLU A 153 0.99 -3.97 14.42
N LEU A 154 0.64 -3.60 15.65
CA LEU A 154 1.48 -2.73 16.49
C LEU A 154 2.14 -3.53 17.60
N ASP A 155 3.23 -4.20 17.25
CA ASP A 155 3.95 -5.08 18.18
C ASP A 155 5.07 -4.40 18.98
N ASP A 156 5.52 -3.20 18.57
CA ASP A 156 6.60 -2.46 19.23
C ASP A 156 6.47 -0.91 19.18
N PRO A 157 7.21 -0.17 20.03
CA PRO A 157 7.14 1.30 20.06
C PRO A 157 7.65 2.02 18.79
N GLY A 158 8.54 1.40 18.03
CA GLY A 158 9.05 1.94 16.77
C GLY A 158 7.96 1.99 15.71
N ASN A 159 7.20 0.90 15.59
CA ASN A 159 6.04 0.77 14.72
C ASN A 159 4.99 1.86 14.98
N THR A 160 4.69 2.14 16.24
CA THR A 160 3.77 3.21 16.65
C THR A 160 4.30 4.59 16.25
N THR A 161 5.61 4.81 16.38
CA THR A 161 6.26 6.07 16.03
C THR A 161 6.20 6.34 14.52
N LEU A 162 6.45 5.32 13.69
CA LEU A 162 6.34 5.42 12.22
C LEU A 162 4.95 5.91 11.80
N ILE A 163 3.91 5.23 12.30
CA ILE A 163 2.52 5.53 11.93
C ILE A 163 2.09 6.89 12.44
N SER A 164 2.41 7.23 13.69
CA SER A 164 2.10 8.55 14.26
C SER A 164 2.70 9.69 13.45
N ARG A 165 3.94 9.51 12.96
CA ARG A 165 4.61 10.49 12.11
C ARG A 165 4.01 10.57 10.71
N LEU A 166 3.69 9.43 10.08
CA LEU A 166 3.01 9.42 8.78
C LEU A 166 1.64 10.10 8.82
N LEU A 167 0.90 9.97 9.93
CA LEU A 167 -0.39 10.66 10.13
C LEU A 167 -0.25 12.17 10.37
N SER A 168 0.92 12.64 10.78
CA SER A 168 1.19 14.03 11.14
C SER A 168 2.02 14.80 10.09
N ALA A 169 2.48 14.12 9.05
CA ALA A 169 3.19 14.70 7.90
C ALA A 169 2.22 15.42 6.96
#